data_AF-A0A371FPB5-F1
#
_entry.id   AF-A0A371FPB5-F1
#
_cell.length_a   1.000
_cell.length_b   1.000
_cell.length_c   1.000
_cell.angle_alpha   90.00
_cell.angle_beta   90.00
_cell.angle_gamma   90.00
#
_symmetry.space_group_name_H-M   'P 1'
#
loop_
_entity.id
_entity.type
_entity.pdbx_description
1 polymer ?
#
loop_
_entity_poly.entity_id
_entity_poly.type
_entity_poly.pdbx_seq_one_letter_code
_entity_poly.pdbx_strand_id
1 'polypeptide(L)'
;DIGELHPNGVVKIIDRKKNLIKLSQGEYIALEHLENVYGITPIVEDVSIFINSVIFKSALVAVVVPNEEITKKWAYSNGHMAPFSELCSLDQLKKYVLSELKMTAEKNKLKGFEYIKGVVLDPQPFDMERDLVTSTMKKRRNNMLKYYQVSLSKGLSSVEVKTSKFNLGGNLISATLFNQLA
;
A
#
# COMPACT_ATOMS: atom_id res chain seq x y z
N ASP A 1 -23.39 6.18 6.91
CA ASP A 1 -22.29 5.91 7.85
C ASP A 1 -22.39 4.48 8.35
N ILE A 2 -21.36 3.95 9.01
CA ILE A 2 -21.37 2.61 9.65
C ILE A 2 -21.24 2.83 11.15
N GLY A 3 -22.15 2.20 11.91
CA GLY A 3 -22.21 2.33 13.35
C GLY A 3 -22.25 0.98 14.05
N GLU A 4 -21.64 0.94 15.23
CA GLU A 4 -21.76 -0.16 16.19
C GLU A 4 -22.87 0.19 17.18
N LEU A 5 -23.87 -0.69 17.32
CA LEU A 5 -24.93 -0.54 18.31
C LEU A 5 -24.52 -1.23 19.61
N HIS A 6 -24.36 -0.44 20.66
CA HIS A 6 -24.08 -0.99 21.99
C HIS A 6 -25.37 -1.49 22.67
N PRO A 7 -25.28 -2.42 23.65
CA PRO A 7 -26.44 -2.96 24.35
C PRO A 7 -27.31 -1.92 25.08
N ASN A 8 -26.75 -0.74 25.38
CA ASN A 8 -27.45 0.38 26.01
C ASN A 8 -28.20 1.28 25.00
N GLY A 9 -28.25 0.90 23.72
CA GLY A 9 -28.93 1.67 22.67
C GLY A 9 -28.10 2.81 22.08
N VAL A 10 -26.87 3.02 22.52
CA VAL A 10 -25.97 4.03 21.96
C VAL A 10 -25.36 3.52 20.65
N VAL A 11 -25.43 4.34 19.60
CA VAL A 11 -24.78 4.06 18.31
C VAL A 11 -23.46 4.81 18.25
N LYS A 12 -22.36 4.07 18.12
CA LYS A 12 -21.02 4.62 17.88
C LYS A 12 -20.73 4.62 16.39
N ILE A 13 -20.52 5.78 15.77
CA ILE A 13 -20.06 5.85 14.38
C ILE A 13 -18.61 5.36 14.33
N ILE A 14 -18.37 4.29 13.57
CA ILE A 14 -17.05 3.66 13.47
C ILE A 14 -16.34 3.98 12.15
N ASP A 15 -17.08 4.16 11.05
CA ASP A 15 -16.49 4.55 9.76
C ASP A 15 -17.57 4.97 8.74
N ARG A 16 -17.15 5.33 7.52
CA ARG A 16 -18.02 5.50 6.36
C ARG A 16 -17.96 4.25 5.49
N LYS A 17 -19.12 3.80 5.01
CA LYS A 17 -19.26 2.64 4.10
C LYS A 17 -18.28 2.65 2.91
N LYS A 18 -17.96 3.84 2.38
CA LYS A 18 -17.04 4.00 1.25
C LYS A 18 -15.56 3.75 1.57
N ASN A 19 -15.18 3.73 2.85
CA ASN A 19 -13.79 3.55 3.30
C ASN A 19 -13.51 2.11 3.78
N LEU A 20 -14.55 1.29 3.94
CA LEU A 20 -14.45 -0.10 4.37
C LEU A 20 -14.42 -1.03 3.17
N ILE A 21 -13.36 -1.82 3.07
CA ILE A 21 -13.24 -2.86 2.04
C ILE A 21 -13.37 -4.23 2.68
N LYS A 22 -14.27 -5.04 2.13
CA LYS A 22 -14.44 -6.43 2.51
C LYS A 22 -13.41 -7.29 1.78
N LEU A 23 -12.58 -8.01 2.53
CA LEU A 23 -11.68 -9.01 2.00
C LEU A 23 -12.44 -10.31 1.66
N SER A 24 -11.85 -11.14 0.79
CA SER A 24 -12.44 -12.42 0.40
C SER A 24 -12.65 -13.37 1.59
N GLN A 25 -11.82 -13.28 2.62
CA GLN A 25 -12.00 -14.03 3.88
C GLN A 25 -13.12 -13.50 4.80
N GLY A 26 -13.84 -12.44 4.43
CA GLY A 26 -14.96 -11.88 5.21
C GLY A 26 -14.58 -10.78 6.21
N GLU A 27 -13.29 -10.55 6.43
CA GLU A 27 -12.78 -9.43 7.23
C GLU A 27 -12.99 -8.08 6.53
N TYR A 28 -13.08 -7.02 7.31
CA TYR A 28 -13.22 -5.65 6.82
C TYR A 28 -11.98 -4.82 7.15
N ILE A 29 -11.53 -4.02 6.20
CA ILE A 29 -10.41 -3.08 6.35
C ILE A 29 -10.93 -1.66 6.23
N ALA A 30 -10.64 -0.84 7.24
CA ALA A 30 -10.82 0.61 7.21
C ALA A 30 -9.54 1.26 6.65
N LEU A 31 -9.51 1.59 5.36
CA LEU A 31 -8.28 2.10 4.72
C LEU A 31 -7.79 3.41 5.35
N GLU A 32 -8.69 4.32 5.69
CA GLU A 32 -8.35 5.60 6.30
C GLU A 32 -7.72 5.42 7.69
N HIS A 33 -8.20 4.44 8.46
CA HIS A 33 -7.57 4.07 9.73
C HIS A 33 -6.14 3.57 9.52
N LEU A 34 -5.94 2.68 8.55
CA LEU A 34 -4.60 2.17 8.24
C LEU A 34 -3.67 3.29 7.73
N GLU A 35 -4.14 4.18 6.86
CA GLU A 35 -3.36 5.33 6.39
C GLU A 35 -2.92 6.23 7.56
N ASN A 36 -3.79 6.45 8.54
CA ASN A 36 -3.44 7.20 9.76
C ASN A 36 -2.39 6.47 10.62
N VAL A 37 -2.52 5.15 10.77
CA VAL A 37 -1.56 4.33 11.54
C VAL A 37 -0.21 4.24 10.84
N TYR A 38 -0.17 4.05 9.53
CA TYR A 38 1.10 3.97 8.80
C TYR A 38 1.73 5.35 8.59
N GLY A 39 0.94 6.41 8.52
CA GLY A 39 1.40 7.78 8.35
C GLY A 39 2.23 8.31 9.53
N ILE A 40 2.19 7.69 10.72
CA ILE A 40 3.07 8.05 11.84
C ILE A 40 4.47 7.43 11.75
N THR A 41 4.74 6.63 10.72
CA THR A 41 6.06 6.01 10.51
C THR A 41 7.05 7.11 10.09
N PRO A 42 8.22 7.28 10.75
CA PRO A 42 9.08 8.44 10.51
C PRO A 42 9.50 8.66 9.06
N ILE A 43 9.77 7.60 8.29
CA ILE A 43 10.15 7.71 6.87
C ILE A 43 8.99 8.07 5.95
N VAL A 44 7.75 8.08 6.42
CA VAL A 44 6.55 8.35 5.62
C VAL A 44 6.16 9.82 5.76
N GLU A 45 6.11 10.54 4.64
CA GLU A 45 5.53 11.88 4.56
C GLU A 45 4.01 11.79 4.29
N ASP A 46 3.61 10.97 3.33
CA ASP A 46 2.20 10.62 3.07
C ASP A 46 2.10 9.18 2.54
N VAL A 47 0.93 8.55 2.73
CA VAL A 47 0.69 7.16 2.35
C VAL A 47 -0.74 6.95 1.87
N SER A 48 -0.91 6.24 0.76
CA SER A 48 -2.22 5.82 0.24
C SER A 48 -2.25 4.31 0.09
N ILE A 49 -3.29 3.66 0.61
CA ILE A 49 -3.37 2.20 0.71
C ILE A 49 -4.41 1.65 -0.26
N PHE A 50 -4.04 0.58 -0.95
CA PHE A 50 -4.86 -0.12 -1.92
C PHE A 50 -4.88 -1.62 -1.63
N ILE A 51 -5.92 -2.28 -2.12
CA ILE A 51 -5.95 -3.76 -2.19
C ILE A 51 -5.53 -4.14 -3.60
N ASN A 52 -4.50 -4.97 -3.71
CA ASN A 52 -4.17 -5.58 -4.98
C ASN A 52 -5.12 -6.78 -5.22
N SER A 53 -5.99 -6.64 -6.24
CA SER A 53 -6.91 -7.70 -6.67
C SER A 53 -6.25 -8.78 -7.53
N VAL A 54 -5.03 -8.56 -8.03
CA VAL A 54 -4.30 -9.49 -8.92
C VAL A 54 -3.62 -10.61 -8.13
N ILE A 55 -3.22 -10.37 -6.88
CA ILE A 55 -2.55 -11.37 -6.04
C ILE A 55 -3.59 -12.25 -5.33
N PHE A 56 -3.41 -13.57 -5.43
CA PHE A 56 -4.18 -14.54 -4.66
C PHE A 56 -4.05 -14.20 -3.15
N LYS A 57 -5.19 -13.93 -2.50
CA LYS A 57 -5.36 -13.52 -1.08
C LYS A 57 -5.49 -12.01 -0.77
N SER A 58 -5.79 -11.14 -1.75
CA SER A 58 -6.15 -9.73 -1.49
C SER A 58 -5.17 -9.05 -0.54
N ALA A 59 -3.93 -8.87 -0.99
CA ALA A 59 -2.89 -8.24 -0.18
C ALA A 59 -3.02 -6.71 -0.19
N LEU A 60 -2.73 -6.08 0.95
CA LEU A 60 -2.56 -4.63 1.03
C LEU A 60 -1.24 -4.19 0.39
N VAL A 61 -1.33 -3.15 -0.41
CA VAL A 61 -0.18 -2.46 -1.00
C VAL A 61 -0.33 -0.97 -0.79
N ALA A 62 0.79 -0.25 -0.74
CA ALA A 62 0.78 1.17 -0.49
C ALA A 62 1.61 1.95 -1.51
N VAL A 63 1.14 3.15 -1.82
CA VAL A 63 1.98 4.20 -2.41
C VAL A 63 2.42 5.09 -1.25
N VAL A 64 3.73 5.22 -1.07
CA VAL A 64 4.34 6.01 -0.01
C VAL A 64 5.08 7.18 -0.64
N VAL A 65 4.80 8.38 -0.19
CA VAL A 65 5.68 9.54 -0.37
C VAL A 65 6.65 9.53 0.80
N PRO A 66 7.94 9.23 0.59
CA PRO A 66 8.87 9.16 1.70
C PRO A 66 9.34 10.56 2.10
N ASN A 67 9.65 10.75 3.39
CA ASN A 67 10.26 11.98 3.87
C ASN A 67 11.67 12.12 3.29
N GLU A 68 11.93 13.23 2.57
CA GLU A 68 13.17 13.40 1.82
C GLU A 68 14.41 13.46 2.72
N GLU A 69 14.33 14.14 3.87
CA GLU A 69 15.45 14.28 4.79
C GLU A 69 15.86 12.94 5.40
N ILE A 70 14.87 12.18 5.89
CA ILE A 70 15.10 10.86 6.48
C ILE A 70 15.59 9.87 5.43
N THR A 71 15.04 9.93 4.21
CA THR A 71 15.49 9.10 3.08
C THR A 71 16.93 9.37 2.72
N LYS A 72 17.34 10.65 2.63
CA LYS A 72 18.72 11.04 2.34
C LYS A 72 19.68 10.59 3.46
N LYS A 73 19.27 10.71 4.73
CA LYS A 73 20.05 10.20 5.88
C LYS A 73 20.24 8.69 5.82
N TRP A 74 19.18 7.95 5.53
CA TRP A 74 19.25 6.50 5.32
C TRP A 74 20.17 6.17 4.14
N ALA A 75 20.02 6.85 3.00
CA ALA A 75 20.80 6.61 1.79
C ALA A 75 22.30 6.82 2.03
N TYR A 76 22.67 7.95 2.63
CA TYR A 76 24.05 8.25 3.01
C TYR A 76 24.65 7.15 3.91
N SER A 77 23.90 6.72 4.92
CA SER A 77 24.34 5.67 5.86
C SER A 77 24.49 4.28 5.20
N ASN A 78 23.85 4.07 4.05
CA ASN A 78 23.92 2.83 3.27
C ASN A 78 24.78 2.96 1.99
N GLY A 79 25.56 4.04 1.87
CA GLY A 79 26.50 4.22 0.74
C GLY A 79 25.84 4.61 -0.58
N HIS A 80 24.62 5.16 -0.55
CA HIS A 80 23.91 5.65 -1.73
C HIS A 80 24.05 7.19 -1.84
N MET A 81 24.62 7.65 -2.96
CA MET A 81 24.71 9.07 -3.32
C MET A 81 24.00 9.29 -4.65
N ALA A 82 22.70 9.57 -4.59
CA ALA A 82 21.88 9.83 -5.77
C ALA A 82 20.81 10.89 -5.45
N PRO A 83 20.24 11.54 -6.48
CA PRO A 83 19.07 12.39 -6.31
C PRO A 83 17.91 11.65 -5.62
N PHE A 84 17.08 12.38 -4.86
CA PHE A 84 15.97 11.81 -4.09
C PHE A 84 15.01 10.95 -4.93
N SER A 85 14.72 11.38 -6.16
CA SER A 85 13.90 10.64 -7.12
C SER A 85 14.49 9.27 -7.49
N GLU A 86 15.81 9.19 -7.66
CA GLU A 86 16.51 7.94 -7.96
C GLU A 86 16.55 7.02 -6.74
N LEU A 87 16.73 7.59 -5.54
CA LEU A 87 16.67 6.83 -4.28
C LEU A 87 15.32 6.12 -4.12
N CYS A 88 14.20 6.77 -4.48
CA CYS A 88 12.86 6.18 -4.44
C CYS A 88 12.70 4.94 -5.35
N SER A 89 13.58 4.77 -6.34
CA SER A 89 13.56 3.60 -7.22
C SER A 89 14.33 2.39 -6.66
N LEU A 90 15.18 2.59 -5.64
CA LEU A 90 16.03 1.55 -5.06
C LEU A 90 15.23 0.47 -4.34
N ASP A 91 15.52 -0.79 -4.65
CA ASP A 91 14.89 -1.92 -3.98
C ASP A 91 15.32 -2.03 -2.51
N GLN A 92 16.54 -1.62 -2.17
CA GLN A 92 16.97 -1.52 -0.77
C GLN A 92 16.10 -0.54 0.02
N LEU A 93 15.76 0.62 -0.56
CA LEU A 93 14.90 1.60 0.11
C LEU A 93 13.47 1.08 0.25
N LYS A 94 12.91 0.46 -0.79
CA LYS A 94 11.57 -0.18 -0.71
C LYS A 94 11.51 -1.23 0.40
N LYS A 95 12.55 -2.08 0.52
CA LYS A 95 12.66 -3.08 1.59
C LYS A 95 12.77 -2.45 2.97
N TYR A 96 13.54 -1.36 3.10
CA TYR A 96 13.65 -0.61 4.35
C TYR A 96 12.30 -0.02 4.76
N VAL A 97 11.62 0.69 3.85
CA VAL A 97 10.28 1.25 4.10
C VAL A 97 9.28 0.16 4.49
N LEU A 98 9.26 -0.99 3.79
CA LEU A 98 8.40 -2.13 4.17
C LEU A 98 8.70 -2.65 5.58
N SER A 99 9.96 -2.68 5.99
CA SER A 99 10.35 -3.08 7.35
C SER A 99 9.83 -2.09 8.39
N GLU A 100 9.99 -0.79 8.15
CA GLU A 100 9.48 0.26 9.04
C GLU A 100 7.96 0.20 9.18
N LEU A 101 7.23 0.03 8.06
CA LEU A 101 5.78 -0.15 8.08
C LEU A 101 5.38 -1.40 8.88
N LYS A 102 6.10 -2.51 8.72
CA LYS A 102 5.85 -3.73 9.50
C LYS A 102 6.03 -3.48 11.00
N MET A 103 7.09 -2.78 11.40
CA MET A 103 7.32 -2.41 12.81
C MET A 103 6.19 -1.52 13.35
N THR A 104 5.71 -0.55 12.55
CA THR A 104 4.56 0.28 12.90
C THR A 104 3.28 -0.57 13.08
N ALA A 105 3.05 -1.55 12.20
CA ALA A 105 1.91 -2.45 12.31
C ALA A 105 1.94 -3.30 13.60
N GLU A 106 3.11 -3.86 13.93
CA GLU A 106 3.32 -4.63 15.16
C GLU A 106 3.11 -3.77 16.41
N LYS A 107 3.69 -2.57 16.44
CA LYS A 107 3.55 -1.61 17.55
C LYS A 107 2.09 -1.21 17.80
N ASN A 108 1.31 -1.06 16.72
CA ASN A 108 -0.11 -0.70 16.78
C ASN A 108 -1.04 -1.92 16.85
N LYS A 109 -0.49 -3.15 17.01
CA LYS A 109 -1.24 -4.40 17.16
C LYS A 109 -2.22 -4.65 16.00
N LEU A 110 -1.85 -4.25 14.80
CA LEU A 110 -2.61 -4.56 13.59
C LEU A 110 -2.64 -6.07 13.36
N LYS A 111 -3.71 -6.56 12.73
CA LYS A 111 -3.86 -7.97 12.36
C LYS A 111 -3.02 -8.27 11.12
N GLY A 112 -2.62 -9.54 10.95
CA GLY A 112 -1.71 -9.93 9.85
C GLY A 112 -2.22 -9.63 8.43
N PHE A 113 -3.55 -9.53 8.25
CA PHE A 113 -4.17 -9.14 6.97
C PHE A 113 -4.19 -7.62 6.74
N GLU A 114 -3.89 -6.83 7.75
CA GLU A 114 -3.76 -5.36 7.68
C GLU A 114 -2.30 -4.93 7.37
N TYR A 115 -1.40 -5.90 7.16
CA TYR A 115 0.02 -5.64 6.89
C TYR A 115 0.21 -5.31 5.42
N ILE A 116 0.88 -4.18 5.15
CA ILE A 116 1.32 -3.81 3.80
C ILE A 116 2.36 -4.84 3.32
N LYS A 117 2.12 -5.44 2.15
CA LYS A 117 2.97 -6.47 1.55
C LYS A 117 3.85 -5.96 0.41
N GLY A 118 3.54 -4.79 -0.13
CA GLY A 118 4.32 -4.16 -1.19
C GLY A 118 4.16 -2.64 -1.16
N VAL A 119 5.21 -1.94 -1.59
CA VAL A 119 5.23 -0.48 -1.67
C VAL A 119 5.69 -0.01 -3.03
N VAL A 120 5.11 1.11 -3.46
CA VAL A 120 5.65 2.00 -4.49
C VAL A 120 6.07 3.28 -3.78
N LEU A 121 7.28 3.75 -4.03
CA LEU A 121 7.75 5.03 -3.50
C LEU A 121 7.58 6.11 -4.56
N ASP A 122 6.89 7.19 -4.24
CA ASP A 122 6.74 8.36 -5.09
C ASP A 122 7.52 9.54 -4.48
N PRO A 123 8.54 10.09 -5.16
CA PRO A 123 9.25 11.26 -4.65
C PRO A 123 8.40 12.54 -4.65
N GLN A 124 7.21 12.55 -5.26
CA GLN A 124 6.34 13.73 -5.33
C GLN A 124 5.15 13.64 -4.36
N PRO A 125 4.93 14.68 -3.52
CA PRO A 125 3.73 14.78 -2.67
C PRO A 125 2.45 14.68 -3.49
N PHE A 126 1.41 14.05 -2.93
CA PHE A 126 0.12 13.98 -3.62
C PHE A 126 -0.45 15.38 -3.82
N ASP A 127 -0.73 15.74 -5.07
CA ASP A 127 -1.11 17.08 -5.47
C ASP A 127 -2.40 17.12 -6.31
N MET A 128 -2.90 18.33 -6.53
CA MET A 128 -4.09 18.58 -7.33
C MET A 128 -3.81 18.55 -8.84
N GLU A 129 -2.59 18.86 -9.27
CA GLU A 129 -2.21 18.92 -10.69
C GLU A 129 -2.30 17.53 -11.34
N ARG A 130 -1.93 16.49 -10.58
CA ARG A 130 -2.08 15.08 -10.94
C ARG A 130 -3.45 14.50 -10.57
N ASP A 131 -4.37 15.34 -10.10
CA ASP A 131 -5.73 14.98 -9.69
C ASP A 131 -5.77 13.86 -8.62
N LEU A 132 -4.77 13.85 -7.73
CA LEU A 132 -4.63 12.85 -6.68
C LEU A 132 -5.34 13.24 -5.39
N VAL A 133 -5.47 14.55 -5.13
CA VAL A 133 -6.17 15.10 -3.97
C VAL A 133 -7.21 16.16 -4.37
N THR A 134 -8.12 16.47 -3.45
CA THR A 134 -9.03 17.62 -3.58
C THR A 134 -8.32 18.93 -3.22
N SER A 135 -8.99 20.07 -3.42
CA SER A 135 -8.56 21.38 -2.90
C SER A 135 -8.42 21.46 -1.39
N THR A 136 -8.96 20.48 -0.68
CA THR A 136 -8.83 20.32 0.78
C THR A 136 -7.84 19.22 1.15
N MET A 137 -6.96 18.83 0.22
CA MET A 137 -5.95 17.76 0.36
C MET A 137 -6.53 16.37 0.70
N LYS A 138 -7.82 16.14 0.46
CA LYS A 138 -8.41 14.80 0.65
C LYS A 138 -8.08 13.91 -0.53
N LYS A 139 -7.59 12.70 -0.24
CA LYS A 139 -7.19 11.69 -1.24
C LYS A 139 -8.36 11.31 -2.16
N ARG A 140 -8.17 11.45 -3.46
CA ARG A 140 -9.08 10.97 -4.52
C ARG A 140 -8.70 9.52 -4.87
N ARG A 141 -9.05 8.58 -3.98
CA ARG A 141 -8.61 7.16 -4.07
C ARG A 141 -8.83 6.51 -5.43
N ASN A 142 -9.98 6.76 -6.09
CA ASN A 142 -10.24 6.22 -7.42
C ASN A 142 -9.27 6.75 -8.49
N ASN A 143 -8.87 8.02 -8.38
CA ASN A 143 -7.96 8.65 -9.32
C ASN A 143 -6.52 8.23 -9.05
N MET A 144 -6.14 8.17 -7.77
CA MET A 144 -4.85 7.61 -7.36
C MET A 144 -4.70 6.16 -7.85
N LEU A 145 -5.73 5.32 -7.70
CA LEU A 145 -5.68 3.93 -8.17
C LEU A 145 -5.44 3.86 -9.68
N LYS A 146 -6.12 4.71 -10.47
CA LYS A 146 -5.90 4.79 -11.93
C LYS A 146 -4.48 5.26 -12.26
N TYR A 147 -3.99 6.28 -11.57
CA TYR A 147 -2.67 6.85 -11.79
C TYR A 147 -1.55 5.85 -11.45
N TYR A 148 -1.64 5.18 -10.30
CA TYR A 148 -0.60 4.27 -9.83
C TYR A 148 -0.78 2.81 -10.29
N GLN A 149 -1.82 2.49 -11.07
CA GLN A 149 -2.14 1.11 -11.46
C GLN A 149 -0.94 0.37 -12.07
N VAL A 150 -0.20 1.04 -12.95
CA VAL A 150 0.98 0.48 -13.63
C VAL A 150 2.17 0.33 -12.66
N SER A 151 2.37 1.29 -11.77
CA SER A 151 3.46 1.23 -10.78
C SER A 151 3.21 0.16 -9.73
N LEU A 152 1.97 0.01 -9.29
CA LEU A 152 1.54 -1.03 -8.36
C LEU A 152 1.70 -2.42 -8.98
N SER A 153 1.33 -2.62 -10.24
CA SER A 153 1.51 -3.92 -10.91
C SER A 153 2.98 -4.30 -11.09
N LYS A 154 3.85 -3.34 -11.43
CA LYS A 154 5.30 -3.54 -11.57
C LYS A 154 6.04 -3.72 -10.25
N GLY A 155 5.67 -2.96 -9.21
CA GLY A 155 6.35 -3.02 -7.91
C GLY A 155 6.23 -4.38 -7.21
N LEU A 156 5.16 -5.12 -7.52
CA LEU A 156 4.85 -6.42 -6.91
C LEU A 156 5.52 -7.61 -7.62
N SER A 157 5.86 -7.50 -8.91
CA SER A 157 6.60 -8.57 -9.62
C SER A 157 8.02 -8.76 -9.07
N SER A 158 8.56 -7.76 -8.36
CA SER A 158 9.88 -7.84 -7.71
C SER A 158 9.82 -8.44 -6.30
N VAL A 159 8.63 -8.49 -5.68
CA VAL A 159 8.42 -8.99 -4.32
C VAL A 159 7.94 -10.45 -4.30
N GLU A 160 7.28 -10.92 -5.36
CA GLU A 160 6.81 -12.31 -5.50
C GLU A 160 7.40 -13.01 -6.73
N VAL A 161 8.66 -13.43 -6.64
CA VAL A 161 9.14 -14.64 -7.35
C VAL A 161 9.85 -15.56 -6.36
N LYS A 162 9.09 -16.07 -5.38
CA LYS A 162 9.32 -17.43 -4.88
C LYS A 162 8.33 -18.32 -5.61
N THR A 163 8.67 -18.74 -6.81
CA THR A 163 7.94 -19.78 -7.52
C THR A 163 8.06 -21.06 -6.70
N SER A 164 7.03 -21.38 -5.92
CA SER A 164 6.80 -22.77 -5.52
C SER A 164 6.54 -23.55 -6.80
N LYS A 165 7.57 -24.25 -7.28
CA LYS A 165 7.46 -25.19 -8.40
C LYS A 165 6.47 -26.28 -8.00
N PHE A 166 5.22 -26.18 -8.45
CA PHE A 166 4.33 -27.33 -8.47
C PHE A 166 4.68 -28.16 -9.70
N ASN A 167 5.29 -29.31 -9.46
CA ASN A 167 5.56 -30.30 -10.48
C ASN A 167 4.27 -31.11 -10.69
N LEU A 168 3.42 -30.64 -11.59
CA LEU A 168 2.38 -31.47 -12.20
C LEU A 168 2.89 -31.86 -13.57
N GLY A 169 3.00 -33.17 -13.78
CA GLY A 169 3.79 -33.78 -14.84
C GLY A 169 3.70 -33.08 -16.19
N GLY A 170 4.88 -32.75 -16.72
CA GLY A 170 5.12 -32.61 -18.17
C GLY A 170 4.29 -31.57 -18.90
N ASN A 171 4.42 -30.28 -18.54
CA ASN A 171 4.59 -29.16 -19.48
C ASN A 171 4.59 -27.82 -18.73
N LEU A 172 5.64 -27.01 -18.92
CA LEU A 172 5.65 -25.61 -18.47
C LEU A 172 4.75 -24.79 -19.41
N ILE A 173 3.66 -24.24 -18.88
CA ILE A 173 2.87 -23.22 -19.58
C ILE A 173 2.89 -21.94 -18.73
N SER A 174 3.49 -20.88 -19.26
CA SER A 174 3.41 -19.53 -18.69
C SER A 174 2.03 -18.95 -19.02
N ALA A 175 1.11 -18.94 -18.04
CA ALA A 175 -0.20 -18.34 -18.23
C ALA A 175 -0.12 -16.81 -18.05
N THR A 176 0.14 -16.11 -19.15
CA THR A 176 -0.12 -14.66 -19.25
C THR A 176 -1.59 -14.48 -19.64
N LEU A 177 -2.51 -14.44 -18.66
CA LEU A 177 -3.91 -14.11 -18.97
C LEU A 177 -4.11 -12.59 -18.94
N PHE A 178 -3.95 -12.00 -20.13
CA PHE A 178 -4.73 -10.84 -20.55
C PHE A 178 -6.21 -11.13 -20.29
N ASN A 179 -6.95 -10.17 -19.71
CA ASN A 179 -8.39 -10.12 -19.95
C ASN A 179 -8.80 -8.69 -20.30
N GLN A 180 -9.11 -8.57 -21.59
CA GLN A 180 -9.88 -7.55 -22.26
C GLN A 180 -11.37 -7.80 -21.92
N LEU A 181 -12.15 -6.73 -21.80
CA LEU A 181 -13.63 -6.66 -21.81
C LEU A 181 -14.41 -7.05 -20.53
N ALA A 182 -14.89 -6.04 -19.80
CA ALA A 182 -16.32 -5.68 -19.67
C ALA A 182 -16.46 -4.38 -18.86
#